data_AF-A0A352Q018-F1
#
_entry.id   AF-A0A352Q018-F1
#
_cell.length_a   1.000
_cell.length_b   1.000
_cell.length_c   1.000
_cell.angle_alpha   90.00
_cell.angle_beta   90.00
_cell.angle_gamma   90.00
#
_symmetry.space_group_name_H-M   'P 1'
#
loop_
_entity.id
_entity.type
_entity.pdbx_description
1 polymer ?
#
loop_
_entity_poly.entity_id
_entity_poly.type
_entity_poly.pdbx_seq_one_letter_code
_entity_poly.pdbx_strand_id
1 'polypeptide(L)'
;APQLPAYPVPEGQSTEDFFRNSAREGLEKRFATRGIAAQHRREDYVARLERELDIINQMGFPGYFLIVMDFIRWARENDIPVGPGRGSGAGSLVAYALEITDLDPLEYDLLFERFLNPE
;
A
#
# COMPACT_ATOMS: atom_id res chain seq x y z
N ALA A 1 -15.33 -6.29 14.80
CA ALA A 1 -14.17 -6.16 13.92
C ALA A 1 -14.13 -7.36 12.96
N PRO A 2 -13.66 -7.19 11.72
CA PRO A 2 -13.50 -8.31 10.79
C PRO A 2 -12.57 -9.38 11.40
N GLN A 3 -12.92 -10.66 11.23
CA GLN A 3 -12.05 -11.78 11.59
C GLN A 3 -11.12 -12.07 10.42
N LEU A 4 -9.89 -11.56 10.50
CA LEU A 4 -8.85 -11.79 9.51
C LEU A 4 -7.79 -12.75 10.10
N PRO A 5 -7.13 -13.57 9.26
CA PRO A 5 -5.95 -14.30 9.69
C PRO A 5 -4.89 -13.35 10.23
N ALA A 6 -4.17 -13.75 11.28
CA ALA A 6 -3.01 -13.01 11.76
C ALA A 6 -1.87 -13.15 10.75
N TYR A 7 -1.33 -12.02 10.29
CA TYR A 7 -0.14 -12.02 9.43
C TYR A 7 1.11 -12.23 10.30
N PRO A 8 2.02 -13.14 9.91
CA PRO A 8 3.25 -13.35 10.67
C PRO A 8 4.18 -12.14 10.51
N VAL A 9 4.53 -11.50 11.63
CA VAL A 9 5.50 -10.40 11.67
C VAL A 9 6.74 -10.80 12.46
N PRO A 10 7.89 -10.13 12.24
CA PRO A 10 9.10 -10.38 13.02
C PRO A 10 8.85 -10.26 14.53
N GLU A 11 9.58 -11.06 15.31
CA GLU A 11 9.46 -11.06 16.76
C GLU A 11 9.72 -9.66 17.33
N GLY A 12 8.85 -9.22 18.26
CA GLY A 12 8.94 -7.89 18.88
C GLY A 12 8.37 -6.74 18.05
N GLN A 13 7.80 -6.98 16.86
CA GLN A 13 7.10 -5.96 16.08
C GLN A 13 5.57 -6.12 16.16
N SER A 14 4.85 -5.00 16.15
CA SER A 14 3.41 -4.99 15.93
C SER A 14 3.08 -5.13 14.44
N THR A 15 1.83 -5.52 14.13
CA THR A 15 1.38 -5.59 12.72
C THR A 15 1.38 -4.21 12.08
N GLU A 16 0.98 -3.21 12.85
CA GLU A 16 0.90 -1.80 12.50
C GLU A 16 2.29 -1.24 12.17
N ASP A 17 3.29 -1.51 13.00
CA ASP A 17 4.66 -1.02 12.78
C ASP A 17 5.30 -1.70 11.56
N PHE A 18 5.16 -3.02 11.45
CA PHE A 18 5.66 -3.76 10.30
C PHE A 18 5.01 -3.28 9.00
N PHE A 19 3.71 -3.02 9.01
CA PHE A 19 2.96 -2.47 7.89
C PHE A 19 3.45 -1.08 7.47
N ARG A 20 3.65 -0.15 8.42
CA ARG A 20 4.22 1.19 8.13
C ARG A 20 5.60 1.09 7.51
N ASN A 21 6.48 0.29 8.09
CA ASN A 21 7.85 0.14 7.59
C ASN A 21 7.86 -0.45 6.18
N SER A 22 7.07 -1.50 5.94
CA SER A 22 6.93 -2.12 4.62
C SER A 22 6.45 -1.13 3.56
N ALA A 23 5.45 -0.30 3.89
CA ALA A 23 4.92 0.70 2.97
C ALA A 23 5.92 1.83 2.68
N ARG A 24 6.67 2.30 3.68
CA ARG A 24 7.72 3.31 3.51
C ARG A 24 8.85 2.80 2.63
N GLU A 25 9.35 1.58 2.90
CA GLU A 25 10.36 0.93 2.06
C GLU A 25 9.85 0.71 0.63
N GLY A 26 8.59 0.32 0.49
CA GLY A 26 7.92 0.16 -0.79
C GLY A 26 7.87 1.47 -1.60
N LEU A 27 7.53 2.58 -0.95
CA LEU A 27 7.50 3.89 -1.59
C LEU A 27 8.89 4.33 -2.06
N GLU A 28 9.93 4.11 -1.26
CA GLU A 28 11.32 4.39 -1.67
C GLU A 28 11.73 3.55 -2.89
N LYS A 29 11.33 2.27 -2.93
CA LYS A 29 11.54 1.42 -4.12
C LYS A 29 10.80 1.96 -5.35
N ARG A 30 9.57 2.46 -5.19
CA ARG A 30 8.83 3.10 -6.29
C ARG A 30 9.54 4.34 -6.80
N PHE A 31 10.06 5.21 -5.92
CA PHE A 31 10.86 6.35 -6.36
C PHE A 31 12.12 5.94 -7.11
N ALA A 32 12.84 4.93 -6.63
CA ALA A 32 14.06 4.45 -7.28
C ALA A 32 13.79 3.83 -8.67
N THR A 33 12.63 3.20 -8.86
CA THR A 33 12.31 2.43 -10.08
C THR A 33 11.46 3.19 -11.10
N ARG A 34 10.58 4.08 -10.64
CA ARG A 34 9.63 4.82 -11.47
C ARG A 34 9.77 6.34 -11.39
N GLY A 35 10.49 6.85 -10.39
CA GLY A 35 10.60 8.28 -10.13
C GLY A 35 9.38 8.85 -9.43
N ILE A 36 9.30 10.18 -9.41
CA ILE A 36 8.18 10.97 -8.89
C ILE A 36 7.47 11.58 -10.09
N ALA A 37 6.14 11.53 -10.13
CA ALA A 37 5.37 12.15 -11.20
C ALA A 37 5.68 13.66 -11.32
N ALA A 38 5.81 14.18 -12.54
CA ALA A 38 6.37 15.51 -12.80
C ALA A 38 5.59 16.66 -12.12
N GLN A 39 4.30 16.47 -11.86
CA GLN A 39 3.40 17.42 -11.21
C GLN A 39 3.43 17.36 -9.67
N HIS A 40 4.20 16.45 -9.09
CA HIS A 40 4.27 16.23 -7.65
C HIS A 40 5.71 16.29 -7.14
N ARG A 41 5.84 16.53 -5.83
CA ARG A 41 7.11 16.44 -5.10
C ARG A 41 7.08 15.24 -4.17
N ARG A 42 8.26 14.83 -3.70
CA ARG A 42 8.41 13.73 -2.75
C ARG A 42 7.53 13.92 -1.51
N GLU A 43 7.42 15.15 -1.02
CA GLU A 43 6.65 15.49 0.17
C GLU A 43 5.15 15.20 -0.01
N ASP A 44 4.62 15.34 -1.22
CA ASP A 44 3.19 15.10 -1.52
C ASP A 44 2.87 13.60 -1.37
N TYR A 45 3.78 12.73 -1.84
CA TYR A 45 3.68 11.28 -1.68
C TYR A 45 3.83 10.86 -0.21
N VAL A 46 4.84 11.38 0.48
CA VAL A 46 5.07 11.04 1.90
C VAL A 46 3.87 11.46 2.75
N ALA A 47 3.33 12.67 2.53
CA ALA A 47 2.15 13.14 3.25
C ALA A 47 0.91 12.27 2.96
N ARG A 48 0.71 11.86 1.69
CA ARG A 48 -0.38 10.94 1.34
C ARG A 48 -0.19 9.58 2.00
N LEU A 49 1.02 9.02 1.97
CA LEU A 49 1.32 7.70 2.52
C LEU A 49 1.02 7.66 4.02
N GLU A 50 1.52 8.61 4.80
CA GLU A 50 1.31 8.64 6.25
C GLU A 50 -0.17 8.77 6.62
N ARG A 51 -0.91 9.62 5.90
CA ARG A 51 -2.36 9.76 6.09
C ARG A 51 -3.12 8.46 5.83
N GLU A 52 -2.82 7.77 4.72
CA GLU A 52 -3.44 6.49 4.42
C GLU A 52 -3.07 5.42 5.45
N LEU A 53 -1.80 5.34 5.85
CA LEU A 53 -1.33 4.42 6.90
C LEU A 53 -2.06 4.65 8.22
N ASP A 54 -2.27 5.90 8.62
CA ASP A 54 -3.02 6.24 9.83
C ASP A 54 -4.46 5.72 9.76
N ILE A 55 -5.15 6.00 8.66
CA ILE A 55 -6.54 5.56 8.46
C ILE A 55 -6.63 4.02 8.46
N ILE A 56 -5.77 3.33 7.70
CA ILE A 56 -5.78 1.87 7.59
C ILE A 56 -5.51 1.20 8.95
N ASN A 57 -4.58 1.74 9.73
CA ASN A 57 -4.31 1.26 11.09
C ASN A 57 -5.49 1.51 12.03
N GLN A 58 -6.08 2.72 12.01
CA GLN A 58 -7.25 3.05 12.84
C GLN A 58 -8.45 2.15 12.54
N MET A 59 -8.66 1.77 11.28
CA MET A 59 -9.73 0.88 10.86
C MET A 59 -9.44 -0.60 11.14
N GLY A 60 -8.23 -0.96 11.55
CA GLY A 60 -7.85 -2.34 11.84
C GLY A 60 -7.63 -3.21 10.60
N PHE A 61 -7.18 -2.62 9.49
CA PHE A 61 -6.88 -3.33 8.24
C PHE A 61 -5.38 -3.57 7.90
N PRO A 62 -4.36 -3.32 8.75
CA PRO A 62 -2.97 -3.51 8.32
C PRO A 62 -2.67 -4.95 7.93
N GLY A 63 -3.17 -5.93 8.70
CA GLY A 63 -3.00 -7.36 8.38
C GLY A 63 -3.61 -7.77 7.04
N TYR A 64 -4.74 -7.16 6.64
CA TYR A 64 -5.35 -7.42 5.33
C TYR A 64 -4.41 -7.01 4.18
N PHE A 65 -3.84 -5.81 4.25
CA PHE A 65 -2.90 -5.34 3.23
C PHE A 65 -1.64 -6.20 3.17
N LEU A 66 -1.10 -6.62 4.32
CA LEU A 66 0.08 -7.48 4.38
C LEU A 66 -0.19 -8.84 3.72
N ILE A 67 -1.34 -9.46 3.99
CA ILE A 67 -1.74 -10.71 3.34
C ILE A 67 -1.85 -10.52 1.82
N VAL A 68 -2.48 -9.42 1.36
CA VAL A 68 -2.67 -9.14 -0.07
C VAL A 68 -1.35 -8.88 -0.77
N MET A 69 -0.47 -8.09 -0.14
CA MET A 69 0.89 -7.85 -0.60
C MET A 69 1.64 -9.18 -0.78
N ASP A 70 1.59 -10.06 0.22
CA ASP A 70 2.37 -11.30 0.24
C ASP A 70 2.01 -12.24 -0.91
N PHE A 71 0.72 -12.55 -1.11
CA PHE A 71 0.35 -13.46 -2.20
C PHE A 71 0.55 -12.83 -3.59
N ILE A 72 0.44 -11.51 -3.72
CA ILE A 72 0.73 -10.82 -4.99
C ILE A 72 2.23 -10.88 -5.29
N ARG A 73 3.06 -10.61 -4.29
CA ARG A 73 4.51 -10.69 -4.40
C ARG A 73 4.94 -12.11 -4.75
N TRP A 74 4.43 -13.11 -4.03
CA TRP A 74 4.71 -14.52 -4.32
C TRP A 74 4.32 -14.88 -5.76
N ALA A 75 3.15 -14.45 -6.24
CA ALA A 75 2.74 -14.69 -7.61
C ALA A 75 3.75 -14.12 -8.62
N ARG A 76 4.20 -12.86 -8.43
CA ARG A 76 5.23 -12.25 -9.30
C ARG A 76 6.57 -12.99 -9.24
N GLU A 77 7.02 -13.38 -8.05
CA GLU A 77 8.28 -14.12 -7.85
C GLU A 77 8.25 -15.54 -8.45
N ASN A 78 7.07 -16.07 -8.74
CA ASN A 78 6.86 -17.38 -9.37
C ASN A 78 6.35 -17.26 -10.82
N ASP A 79 6.66 -16.15 -11.49
CA ASP A 79 6.33 -15.89 -12.89
C ASP A 79 4.81 -15.99 -13.22
N ILE A 80 3.95 -15.78 -12.23
CA ILE A 80 2.49 -15.70 -12.43
C ILE A 80 2.12 -14.25 -12.73
N PRO A 81 1.52 -13.95 -13.90
CA PRO A 81 1.15 -12.59 -14.26
C PRO A 81 0.13 -11.99 -13.29
N VAL A 82 0.44 -10.80 -12.77
CA VAL A 82 -0.48 -9.99 -11.96
C VAL A 82 -0.79 -8.71 -12.73
N GLY A 83 -2.08 -8.41 -12.90
CA GLY A 83 -2.51 -7.17 -13.55
C GLY A 83 -2.22 -5.92 -12.71
N PRO A 84 -2.32 -4.72 -13.28
CA PRO A 84 -1.92 -3.48 -12.62
C PRO A 84 -2.81 -3.02 -11.45
N GLY A 85 -3.88 -3.77 -11.16
CA GLY A 85 -4.93 -3.42 -10.20
C GLY A 85 -6.28 -3.17 -10.88
N ARG A 86 -7.37 -3.29 -10.12
CA ARG A 86 -8.74 -2.99 -10.57
C ARG A 86 -9.60 -2.45 -9.43
N GLY A 87 -10.67 -1.75 -9.79
CA GLY A 87 -11.61 -1.18 -8.82
C GLY A 87 -10.97 -0.04 -8.00
N SER A 88 -11.54 0.25 -6.84
CA SER A 88 -11.13 1.40 -6.02
C SER A 88 -9.75 1.23 -5.37
N GLY A 89 -9.24 0.01 -5.19
CA GLY A 89 -7.93 -0.23 -4.59
C GLY A 89 -6.75 0.48 -5.29
N ALA A 90 -6.90 0.81 -6.57
CA ALA A 90 -5.92 1.61 -7.31
C ALA A 90 -5.75 3.06 -6.80
N GLY A 91 -6.70 3.57 -6.00
CA GLY A 91 -6.61 4.91 -5.42
C GLY A 91 -5.78 5.02 -4.13
N SER A 92 -5.24 3.91 -3.63
CA SER A 92 -4.41 3.89 -2.43
C SER A 92 -2.93 3.95 -2.78
N LEU A 93 -2.25 4.96 -2.25
CA LEU A 93 -0.79 5.05 -2.32
C LEU A 93 -0.12 3.94 -1.52
N VAL A 94 -0.73 3.50 -0.41
CA VAL A 94 -0.23 2.34 0.33
C VAL A 94 -0.29 1.06 -0.51
N ALA A 95 -1.38 0.83 -1.25
CA ALA A 95 -1.48 -0.30 -2.17
C ALA A 95 -0.42 -0.22 -3.29
N TYR A 96 -0.19 0.98 -3.83
CA TYR A 96 0.87 1.19 -4.83
C TYR A 96 2.27 0.93 -4.25
N ALA A 97 2.55 1.43 -3.04
CA ALA A 97 3.83 1.29 -2.36
C ALA A 97 4.15 -0.16 -1.99
N LEU A 98 3.15 -0.92 -1.52
CA LEU A 98 3.26 -2.37 -1.26
C LEU A 98 3.18 -3.23 -2.52
N GLU A 99 3.23 -2.60 -3.70
CA GLU A 99 3.15 -3.26 -5.00
C GLU A 99 1.87 -4.09 -5.20
N ILE A 100 0.80 -3.85 -4.44
CA ILE A 100 -0.50 -4.48 -4.65
C ILE A 100 -1.11 -3.99 -5.97
N THR A 101 -0.91 -2.71 -6.28
CA THR A 101 -1.27 -2.08 -7.56
C THR A 101 -0.03 -1.49 -8.21
N ASP A 102 -0.05 -1.34 -9.54
CA ASP A 102 1.04 -0.75 -10.33
C ASP A 102 0.68 0.62 -10.93
N LEU A 103 -0.46 1.18 -10.53
CA LEU A 103 -0.92 2.52 -10.89
C LEU A 103 -0.52 3.51 -9.80
N ASP A 104 0.16 4.58 -10.18
CA ASP A 104 0.48 5.69 -9.28
C ASP A 104 -0.78 6.54 -9.04
N PRO A 105 -1.35 6.56 -7.82
CA PRO A 105 -2.60 7.26 -7.57
C PRO A 105 -2.45 8.78 -7.58
N LEU A 106 -1.25 9.32 -7.33
CA LEU A 106 -1.02 10.76 -7.42
C LEU A 106 -0.93 11.17 -8.89
N GLU A 107 -0.20 10.39 -9.71
CA GLU A 107 -0.06 10.68 -11.15
C GLU A 107 -1.42 10.80 -11.86
N TYR A 108 -2.37 9.93 -11.49
CA TYR A 108 -3.69 9.83 -12.12
C TYR A 108 -4.82 10.45 -11.30
N ASP A 109 -4.53 11.27 -10.29
CA ASP A 109 -5.51 11.95 -9.43
C ASP A 109 -6.56 10.99 -8.82
N LEU A 110 -6.13 9.80 -8.41
CA LEU A 110 -7.00 8.78 -7.83
C LEU A 110 -7.21 9.01 -6.32
N LEU A 111 -8.47 8.91 -5.91
CA LEU A 111 -8.91 9.22 -4.55
C LEU A 111 -8.89 7.97 -3.66
N PHE A 112 -8.23 8.09 -2.51
CA PHE A 112 -8.15 7.03 -1.49
C PHE A 112 -9.51 6.82 -0.82
N GLU A 113 -10.28 7.89 -0.66
CA GLU A 113 -11.58 7.91 0.02
C GLU A 113 -12.63 7.09 -0.73
N ARG A 114 -12.44 6.89 -2.04
CA ARG A 114 -13.27 5.98 -2.84
C ARG A 114 -12.97 4.50 -2.52
N PHE A 115 -11.80 4.21 -1.99
CA PHE A 115 -11.39 2.88 -1.57
C PHE A 115 -11.78 2.60 -0.12
N LEU A 116 -11.33 3.46 0.80
CA LEU A 116 -11.65 3.37 2.22
C LEU A 116 -12.18 4.73 2.67
N ASN A 117 -13.46 4.76 3.07
CA ASN A 117 -14.06 5.95 3.65
C ASN A 117 -13.75 5.99 5.15
N PRO A 118 -13.10 7.05 5.67
CA PRO A 118 -12.81 7.19 7.10
C PRO A 118 -14.02 7.58 7.96
N GLU A 119 -15.18 7.90 7.37
CA GLU A 119 -16.45 8.20 8.08
C GLU A 119 -17.25 6.95 8.50
#